data_AF-A0AAW4IFB3-F1
#
_entry.id   AF-A0AAW4IFB3-F1
#
_cell.length_a   1.000
_cell.length_b   1.000
_cell.length_c   1.000
_cell.angle_alpha   90.00
_cell.angle_beta   90.00
_cell.angle_gamma   90.00
#
_symmetry.space_group_name_H-M   'P 1'
#
loop_
_entity.id
_entity.type
_entity.pdbx_description
1 polymer ?
#
loop_
_entity_poly.entity_id
_entity_poly.type
_entity_poly.pdbx_seq_one_letter_code
_entity_poly.pdbx_strand_id
1 'polypeptide(L)'
;VVPATLLIIFVLLYLTFSRMGEAGLIMATLPFALTGGIWFLYLMNYNLSIATGVGFIALAGVAAEFGVVMLIYLKQALAERCPDGRQPTLEELLDAIREGAVLRVRPKAMTVAVILAGLVPIVWSSGTGSEVMSRIAAPMLGGMVTAPLLSLFVIPAAYVLMRKPRKHDRPNTEAS
;
A
#
# COMPACT_ATOMS: atom_id res chain seq x y z
N VAL A 1 21.49 2.49 -4.72
CA VAL A 1 20.21 3.03 -5.22
C VAL A 1 19.04 2.71 -4.28
N VAL A 2 18.77 1.44 -3.96
CA VAL A 2 17.63 1.03 -3.10
C VAL A 2 17.49 1.81 -1.78
N PRO A 3 18.55 2.01 -0.95
CA PRO A 3 18.41 2.77 0.29
C PRO A 3 18.00 4.23 0.06
N ALA A 4 18.54 4.87 -0.99
CA ALA A 4 18.18 6.23 -1.35
C ALA A 4 16.72 6.32 -1.81
N THR A 5 16.24 5.35 -2.61
CA THR A 5 14.83 5.28 -3.02
C THR A 5 13.90 5.14 -1.82
N LEU A 6 14.18 4.22 -0.90
CA LEU A 6 13.36 4.03 0.30
C LEU A 6 13.37 5.26 1.21
N LEU A 7 14.51 5.93 1.33
CA LEU A 7 14.63 7.18 2.10
C LEU A 7 13.81 8.30 1.47
N ILE A 8 13.87 8.47 0.14
CA ILE A 8 13.06 9.46 -0.58
C ILE A 8 11.57 9.16 -0.40
N ILE A 9 11.14 7.91 -0.59
CA ILE A 9 9.74 7.51 -0.36
C ILE A 9 9.34 7.84 1.08
N PHE A 10 10.14 7.46 2.07
CA PHE A 10 9.87 7.75 3.47
C PHE A 10 9.73 9.25 3.75
N VAL A 11 10.64 10.08 3.23
CA VAL A 11 10.59 11.54 3.39
C VAL A 11 9.33 12.11 2.75
N LEU A 12 8.98 11.71 1.53
CA LEU A 12 7.76 12.17 0.86
C LEU A 12 6.50 11.77 1.63
N LEU A 13 6.45 10.54 2.16
CA LEU A 13 5.34 10.08 3.00
C LEU A 13 5.27 10.87 4.31
N TYR A 14 6.41 11.14 4.94
CA TYR A 14 6.48 11.95 6.16
C TYR A 14 5.98 13.37 5.91
N LEU A 15 6.38 14.00 4.80
CA LEU A 15 5.91 15.33 4.41
C LEU A 15 4.40 15.35 4.06
N THR A 16 3.87 14.26 3.51
CA THR A 16 2.45 14.15 3.14
C THR A 16 1.55 14.03 4.37
N PHE A 17 1.97 13.25 5.38
CA PHE A 17 1.12 12.92 6.53
C PHE A 17 1.50 13.63 7.84
N SER A 18 2.71 14.21 7.91
CA SER A 18 3.29 14.84 9.11
C SER A 18 3.25 13.93 10.35
N ARG A 19 3.21 12.61 10.17
CA ARG A 19 3.08 11.63 11.26
C ARG A 19 3.89 10.39 10.96
N MET A 20 4.89 10.12 11.82
CA MET A 20 5.80 8.97 11.63
C MET A 20 5.08 7.62 11.64
N GLY A 21 4.01 7.47 12.44
CA GLY A 21 3.24 6.23 12.46
C GLY A 21 2.52 5.93 11.14
N GLU A 22 2.02 6.97 10.46
CA GLU A 22 1.30 6.85 9.18
C GLU A 22 2.29 6.54 8.03
N ALA A 23 3.42 7.24 8.00
CA ALA A 23 4.50 6.94 7.06
C ALA A 23 5.08 5.53 7.29
N GLY A 24 5.34 5.17 8.55
CA GLY A 24 5.85 3.85 8.93
C GLY A 24 4.89 2.71 8.56
N LEU A 25 3.57 2.93 8.70
CA LEU A 25 2.56 1.97 8.26
C LEU A 25 2.68 1.68 6.75
N ILE A 26 2.76 2.72 5.92
CA ILE A 26 2.88 2.55 4.47
C ILE A 26 4.22 1.88 4.12
N MET A 27 5.32 2.29 4.77
CA MET A 27 6.61 1.65 4.58
C MET A 27 6.60 0.16 4.94
N ALA A 28 5.87 -0.23 5.99
CA ALA A 28 5.73 -1.62 6.37
C ALA A 28 4.99 -2.46 5.31
N THR A 29 4.14 -1.85 4.48
CA THR A 29 3.45 -2.56 3.37
C THR A 29 4.35 -2.82 2.15
N LEU A 30 5.41 -2.04 1.97
CA LEU A 30 6.29 -2.13 0.80
C LEU A 30 6.93 -3.52 0.60
N PRO A 31 7.55 -4.16 1.62
CA PRO A 31 8.12 -5.50 1.46
C PRO A 31 7.11 -6.54 0.96
N PHE A 32 5.86 -6.44 1.42
CA PHE A 32 4.80 -7.36 1.00
C PHE A 32 4.40 -7.15 -0.47
N ALA A 33 4.36 -5.89 -0.93
CA ALA A 33 4.13 -5.58 -2.35
C ALA A 33 5.27 -6.14 -3.23
N LEU A 34 6.53 -5.94 -2.82
CA LEU A 34 7.71 -6.43 -3.53
C LEU A 34 7.72 -7.97 -3.64
N THR A 35 7.18 -8.67 -2.65
CA THR A 35 7.08 -10.14 -2.65
C THR A 35 6.33 -10.67 -3.86
N GLY A 36 5.28 -9.96 -4.33
CA GLY A 36 4.54 -10.34 -5.55
C GLY A 36 5.39 -10.25 -6.82
N GLY A 37 6.25 -9.24 -6.90
CA GLY A 37 7.21 -9.10 -8.01
C GLY A 37 8.27 -10.20 -8.00
N ILE A 38 8.78 -10.58 -6.82
CA ILE A 38 9.75 -11.67 -6.67
C ILE A 38 9.13 -13.01 -7.12
N TRP A 39 7.90 -13.30 -6.67
CA TRP A 39 7.18 -14.51 -7.09
C TRP A 39 6.97 -14.56 -8.59
N PHE A 40 6.61 -13.44 -9.21
CA PHE A 40 6.39 -13.40 -10.66
C PHE A 40 7.68 -13.57 -11.45
N LEU A 41 8.80 -12.99 -11.00
CA LEU A 41 10.11 -13.26 -11.60
C LEU A 41 10.49 -14.73 -11.53
N TYR A 42 10.23 -15.37 -10.37
CA TYR A 42 10.48 -16.79 -10.19
C TYR A 42 9.64 -17.65 -11.15
N LEU A 43 8.35 -17.35 -11.29
CA LEU A 43 7.46 -18.03 -12.24
C LEU A 43 7.88 -17.87 -13.71
N MET A 44 8.42 -16.70 -14.07
CA MET A 44 8.94 -16.41 -15.41
C MET A 44 10.40 -16.87 -15.61
N ASN A 45 11.01 -17.48 -14.60
CA ASN A 45 12.42 -17.90 -14.59
C ASN A 45 13.38 -16.76 -14.96
N TYR A 46 13.09 -15.54 -14.50
CA TYR A 46 13.94 -14.37 -14.70
C TYR A 46 14.93 -14.19 -13.56
N ASN A 47 16.19 -13.91 -13.91
CA ASN A 47 17.24 -13.61 -12.94
C ASN A 47 17.12 -12.18 -12.40
N LEU A 48 17.59 -11.99 -11.16
CA LEU A 48 17.79 -10.66 -10.60
C LEU A 48 18.90 -9.94 -11.38
N SER A 49 18.54 -8.78 -11.92
CA SER A 49 19.41 -7.92 -12.73
C SER A 49 19.11 -6.44 -12.45
N ILE A 50 19.90 -5.55 -13.05
CA ILE A 50 19.67 -4.10 -12.97
C ILE A 50 18.28 -3.75 -13.55
N ALA A 51 17.88 -4.38 -14.66
CA ALA A 51 16.57 -4.20 -15.29
C ALA A 51 15.42 -4.54 -14.33
N THR A 52 15.46 -5.72 -13.69
CA THR A 52 14.45 -6.09 -12.68
C THR A 52 14.51 -5.17 -11.47
N GLY A 53 15.69 -4.67 -11.09
CA GLY A 53 15.86 -3.69 -10.01
C GLY A 53 15.13 -2.37 -10.27
N VAL A 54 15.20 -1.86 -11.51
CA VAL A 54 14.42 -0.69 -11.94
C VAL A 54 12.91 -0.98 -11.85
N GLY A 55 12.48 -2.17 -12.27
CA GLY A 55 11.09 -2.62 -12.13
C GLY A 55 10.61 -2.64 -10.67
N PHE A 56 11.45 -3.11 -9.73
CA PHE A 56 11.13 -3.08 -8.29
C PHE A 56 11.07 -1.66 -7.71
N ILE A 57 11.91 -0.75 -8.19
CA ILE A 57 11.85 0.68 -7.79
C ILE A 57 10.53 1.30 -8.26
N ALA A 58 10.14 1.05 -9.52
CA ALA A 58 8.87 1.51 -10.05
C ALA A 58 7.69 0.91 -9.27
N LEU A 59 7.74 -0.40 -8.97
CA LEU A 59 6.73 -1.06 -8.14
C LEU A 59 6.63 -0.44 -6.73
N ALA A 60 7.76 -0.10 -6.10
CA ALA A 60 7.76 0.53 -4.78
C ALA A 60 7.01 1.89 -4.80
N GLY A 61 7.19 2.69 -5.86
CA GLY A 61 6.45 3.94 -6.04
C GLY A 61 4.94 3.72 -6.13
N VAL A 62 4.49 2.78 -6.98
CA VAL A 62 3.06 2.49 -7.15
C VAL A 62 2.45 1.87 -5.89
N ALA A 63 3.19 1.02 -5.18
CA ALA A 63 2.76 0.47 -3.90
C ALA A 63 2.59 1.57 -2.84
N ALA A 64 3.52 2.52 -2.78
CA ALA A 64 3.42 3.68 -1.90
C ALA A 64 2.21 4.54 -2.25
N GLU A 65 1.94 4.78 -3.54
CA GLU A 65 0.75 5.49 -4.02
C GLU A 65 -0.54 4.83 -3.51
N PHE A 66 -0.70 3.53 -3.69
CA PHE A 66 -1.89 2.80 -3.20
C PHE A 66 -2.06 2.91 -1.68
N GLY A 67 -0.96 2.95 -0.94
CA GLY A 67 -0.99 3.14 0.50
C GLY A 67 -1.42 4.54 0.91
N VAL A 68 -0.82 5.56 0.31
CA VAL A 68 -1.13 6.98 0.53
C VAL A 68 -2.61 7.25 0.28
N VAL A 69 -3.07 6.86 -0.91
CA VAL A 69 -4.43 7.06 -1.40
C VAL A 69 -5.44 6.39 -0.45
N MET A 70 -5.20 5.15 -0.03
CA MET A 70 -6.08 4.49 0.94
C MET A 70 -6.11 5.26 2.27
N LEU A 71 -4.94 5.60 2.82
CA LEU A 71 -4.85 6.24 4.13
C LEU A 71 -5.54 7.61 4.16
N ILE A 72 -5.45 8.39 3.09
CA ILE A 72 -6.16 9.67 2.95
C ILE A 72 -7.67 9.46 3.07
N TYR A 73 -8.24 8.44 2.40
CA TYR A 73 -9.69 8.20 2.46
C TYR A 73 -10.14 7.68 3.82
N LEU A 74 -9.34 6.82 4.47
CA LEU A 74 -9.64 6.39 5.84
C LEU A 74 -9.63 7.58 6.80
N LYS A 75 -8.68 8.51 6.65
CA LYS A 75 -8.62 9.74 7.45
C LYS A 75 -9.81 10.66 7.17
N GLN A 76 -10.19 10.82 5.91
CA GLN A 76 -11.33 11.65 5.52
C GLN A 76 -12.65 11.08 6.04
N ALA A 77 -12.91 9.78 5.83
CA ALA A 77 -14.11 9.12 6.34
C ALA A 77 -14.21 9.18 7.88
N LEU A 78 -13.06 9.13 8.58
CA LEU A 78 -13.04 9.28 10.03
C LEU A 78 -13.28 10.74 10.46
N ALA A 79 -12.71 11.71 9.74
CA ALA A 79 -12.88 13.14 10.03
C ALA A 79 -14.34 13.60 9.83
N GLU A 80 -15.02 13.08 8.81
CA GLU A 80 -16.44 13.36 8.56
C GLU A 80 -17.35 12.88 9.71
N ARG A 81 -16.98 11.80 10.40
CA ARG A 81 -17.73 11.26 11.55
C ARG A 81 -17.33 11.85 12.90
N CYS A 82 -16.12 12.37 13.02
CA CYS A 82 -15.59 13.00 14.23
C CYS A 82 -15.05 14.41 13.93
N PRO A 83 -15.91 15.35 13.50
CA PRO A 83 -15.49 16.70 13.10
C PRO A 83 -14.86 17.48 14.27
N ASP A 84 -15.28 17.20 15.51
CA ASP A 84 -14.76 17.86 16.71
C ASP A 84 -13.40 17.31 17.18
N GLY A 85 -12.81 16.37 16.43
CA GLY A 85 -11.52 15.75 16.79
C GLY A 85 -11.58 14.83 18.01
N ARG A 86 -12.77 14.52 18.53
CA ARG A 86 -12.96 13.56 19.62
C ARG A 86 -12.47 12.18 19.24
N GLN A 87 -12.14 11.36 20.24
CA GLN A 87 -11.81 9.96 19.99
C GLN A 87 -13.06 9.24 19.46
N PRO A 88 -12.95 8.54 18.32
CA PRO A 88 -14.04 7.75 17.79
C PRO A 88 -14.32 6.58 18.72
N THR A 89 -15.60 6.23 18.86
CA THR A 89 -15.96 4.92 19.42
C THR A 89 -15.49 3.80 18.47
N LEU A 90 -15.41 2.57 18.98
CA LEU A 90 -15.00 1.43 18.15
C LEU A 90 -15.95 1.23 16.96
N GLU A 91 -17.24 1.45 17.17
CA GLU A 91 -18.28 1.28 16.15
C GLU A 91 -18.14 2.35 15.04
N GLU A 92 -17.99 3.62 15.43
CA GLU A 92 -17.73 4.72 14.47
C GLU A 92 -16.45 4.53 13.67
N LEU A 93 -15.39 4.01 14.31
CA LEU A 93 -14.13 3.71 13.64
C LEU A 93 -14.31 2.61 12.58
N LEU A 94 -15.00 1.53 12.92
CA LEU A 94 -15.23 0.42 11.99
C LEU A 94 -16.13 0.85 10.82
N ASP A 95 -17.16 1.63 11.08
CA ASP A 95 -18.05 2.15 10.05
C ASP A 95 -17.34 3.12 9.10
N ALA A 96 -16.56 4.08 9.63
CA ALA A 96 -15.73 4.97 8.82
C ALA A 96 -14.78 4.21 7.91
N ILE A 97 -14.12 3.18 8.46
CA ILE A 97 -13.13 2.39 7.71
C ILE A 97 -13.81 1.55 6.64
N ARG A 98 -14.98 0.97 6.93
CA ARG A 98 -15.76 0.20 5.96
C ARG A 98 -16.16 1.08 4.78
N GLU A 99 -16.71 2.25 5.05
CA GLU A 99 -17.13 3.21 4.02
C GLU A 99 -15.93 3.70 3.21
N GLY A 100 -14.88 4.17 3.88
CA GLY A 100 -13.66 4.66 3.23
C GLY A 100 -12.95 3.60 2.38
N ALA A 101 -12.93 2.34 2.83
CA ALA A 101 -12.31 1.24 2.08
C ALA A 101 -13.12 0.85 0.84
N VAL A 102 -14.46 0.78 0.93
CA VAL A 102 -15.32 0.41 -0.20
C VAL A 102 -15.25 1.45 -1.32
N LEU A 103 -15.20 2.74 -0.98
CA LEU A 103 -15.05 3.84 -1.95
C LEU A 103 -13.77 3.72 -2.80
N ARG A 104 -12.77 2.97 -2.32
CA ARG A 104 -11.49 2.77 -3.01
C ARG A 104 -11.46 1.55 -3.91
N VAL A 105 -12.40 0.60 -3.80
CA VAL A 105 -12.36 -0.65 -4.59
C VAL A 105 -12.43 -0.37 -6.09
N ARG A 106 -13.39 0.44 -6.54
CA ARG A 106 -13.56 0.77 -7.97
C ARG A 106 -12.39 1.58 -8.53
N PRO A 107 -11.92 2.66 -7.89
CA PRO A 107 -10.72 3.38 -8.35
C PRO A 107 -9.46 2.50 -8.38
N LYS A 108 -9.22 1.68 -7.35
CA LYS A 108 -8.04 0.79 -7.35
C LYS A 108 -8.12 -0.25 -8.46
N ALA A 109 -9.29 -0.86 -8.66
CA ALA A 109 -9.49 -1.83 -9.74
C ALA A 109 -9.23 -1.21 -11.12
N MET A 110 -9.64 0.05 -11.33
CA MET A 110 -9.36 0.79 -12.58
C MET A 110 -7.85 0.93 -12.82
N THR A 111 -7.09 1.44 -11.84
CA THR A 111 -5.64 1.61 -11.99
C THR A 111 -4.93 0.28 -12.23
N VAL A 112 -5.31 -0.74 -11.48
CA VAL A 112 -4.76 -2.10 -11.63
C VAL A 112 -5.04 -2.66 -13.02
N ALA A 113 -6.26 -2.53 -13.51
CA ALA A 113 -6.64 -3.00 -14.84
C ALA A 113 -5.83 -2.31 -15.94
N VAL A 114 -5.65 -0.98 -15.85
CA VAL A 114 -4.88 -0.21 -16.84
C VAL A 114 -3.41 -0.61 -16.82
N ILE A 115 -2.80 -0.74 -15.63
CA ILE A 115 -1.39 -1.12 -15.53
C ILE A 115 -1.17 -2.55 -16.03
N LEU A 116 -2.03 -3.51 -15.64
CA LEU A 116 -1.95 -4.87 -16.15
C LEU A 116 -2.12 -4.92 -17.66
N ALA A 117 -3.13 -4.22 -18.21
CA ALA A 117 -3.35 -4.17 -19.66
C ALA A 117 -2.16 -3.57 -20.42
N GLY A 118 -1.47 -2.58 -19.85
CA GLY A 118 -0.28 -1.98 -20.45
C GLY A 118 0.99 -2.84 -20.31
N LEU A 119 1.14 -3.58 -19.22
CA LEU A 119 2.36 -4.36 -18.93
C LEU A 119 2.33 -5.77 -19.51
N VAL A 120 1.16 -6.41 -19.63
CA VAL A 120 1.03 -7.78 -20.16
C VAL A 120 1.66 -7.88 -21.57
N PRO A 121 1.37 -7.00 -22.54
CA PRO A 121 1.98 -7.09 -23.86
C PRO A 121 3.50 -6.91 -23.83
N ILE A 122 4.02 -6.10 -22.90
CA ILE A 122 5.46 -5.85 -22.78
C ILE A 122 6.19 -7.12 -22.33
N VAL A 123 5.66 -7.82 -21.31
CA VAL A 123 6.28 -9.03 -20.77
C VAL A 123 6.37 -10.14 -21.83
N TRP A 124 5.34 -10.29 -22.66
CA TRP A 124 5.28 -11.30 -23.73
C TRP A 124 5.71 -10.78 -25.12
N SER A 125 6.24 -9.56 -25.21
CA SER A 125 6.70 -9.02 -26.48
C SER A 125 7.91 -9.78 -27.00
N SER A 126 7.99 -9.93 -28.33
CA SER A 126 9.11 -10.54 -29.03
C SER A 126 9.72 -9.52 -29.98
N GLY A 127 11.06 -9.45 -30.05
CA GLY A 127 11.78 -8.50 -30.91
C GLY A 127 12.95 -7.83 -30.19
N THR A 128 13.65 -6.95 -30.89
CA THR A 128 14.83 -6.24 -30.36
C THR A 128 14.47 -5.43 -29.11
N GLY A 129 15.22 -5.61 -28.02
CA GLY A 129 15.01 -4.88 -26.76
C GLY A 129 13.94 -5.47 -25.83
N SER A 130 13.15 -6.46 -26.29
CA SER A 130 12.14 -7.14 -25.46
C SER A 130 12.76 -7.76 -24.20
N GLU A 131 13.94 -8.35 -24.31
CA GLU A 131 14.65 -8.99 -23.18
C GLU A 131 14.87 -8.05 -21.99
N VAL A 132 15.13 -6.76 -22.24
CA VAL A 132 15.30 -5.75 -21.19
C VAL A 132 13.94 -5.27 -20.69
N MET A 133 13.01 -4.97 -21.60
CA MET A 133 11.70 -4.42 -21.25
C MET A 133 10.85 -5.41 -20.46
N SER A 134 10.85 -6.70 -20.82
CA SER A 134 10.13 -7.75 -20.09
C SER A 134 10.67 -7.92 -18.67
N ARG A 135 11.98 -7.77 -18.46
CA ARG A 135 12.60 -7.82 -17.12
C ARG A 135 12.27 -6.59 -16.27
N ILE A 136 12.09 -5.42 -16.87
CA ILE A 136 11.63 -4.21 -16.16
C ILE A 136 10.14 -4.34 -15.79
N ALA A 137 9.32 -4.86 -16.71
CA ALA A 137 7.87 -4.95 -16.53
C ALA A 137 7.43 -6.09 -15.59
N ALA A 138 8.16 -7.21 -15.56
CA ALA A 138 7.75 -8.40 -14.80
C ALA A 138 7.58 -8.15 -13.28
N PRO A 139 8.49 -7.47 -12.56
CA PRO A 139 8.29 -7.14 -11.15
C PRO A 139 7.03 -6.31 -10.93
N MET A 140 6.79 -5.31 -11.78
CA MET A 140 5.61 -4.44 -11.69
C MET A 140 4.32 -5.22 -11.89
N LEU A 141 4.29 -6.13 -12.87
CA LEU A 141 3.12 -6.95 -13.16
C LEU A 141 2.78 -7.88 -11.98
N GLY A 142 3.78 -8.57 -11.43
CA GLY A 142 3.61 -9.41 -10.24
C GLY A 142 3.17 -8.64 -9.01
N GLY A 143 3.81 -7.49 -8.75
CA GLY A 143 3.46 -6.63 -7.64
C GLY A 143 2.09 -5.97 -7.78
N MET A 144 1.58 -5.77 -9.00
CA MET A 144 0.24 -5.24 -9.23
C MET A 144 -0.87 -6.21 -8.84
N VAL A 145 -0.55 -7.50 -8.66
CA VAL A 145 -1.49 -8.47 -8.09
C VAL A 145 -1.53 -8.35 -6.58
N THR A 146 -0.37 -8.25 -5.93
CA THR A 146 -0.28 -8.29 -4.45
C THR A 146 -0.50 -6.91 -3.82
N ALA A 147 0.07 -5.83 -4.35
CA ALA A 147 0.05 -4.51 -3.73
C ALA A 147 -1.37 -3.92 -3.53
N PRO A 148 -2.30 -4.02 -4.50
CA PRO A 148 -3.68 -3.55 -4.30
C PRO A 148 -4.41 -4.36 -3.24
N LEU A 149 -4.23 -5.68 -3.22
CA LEU A 149 -4.82 -6.57 -2.22
C LEU A 149 -4.30 -6.21 -0.83
N LEU A 150 -2.98 -6.17 -0.66
CA LEU A 150 -2.33 -5.80 0.60
C LEU A 150 -2.80 -4.41 1.06
N SER A 151 -2.85 -3.43 0.18
CA SER A 151 -3.30 -2.08 0.55
C SER A 151 -4.81 -2.00 0.83
N LEU A 152 -5.64 -2.92 0.33
CA LEU A 152 -7.08 -3.01 0.64
C LEU A 152 -7.36 -3.71 1.97
N PHE A 153 -6.52 -4.67 2.37
CA PHE A 153 -6.75 -5.44 3.59
C PHE A 153 -5.86 -4.98 4.76
N VAL A 154 -4.56 -4.84 4.54
CA VAL A 154 -3.57 -4.58 5.59
C VAL A 154 -3.69 -3.15 6.12
N ILE A 155 -3.83 -2.16 5.24
CA ILE A 155 -3.86 -0.76 5.67
C ILE A 155 -5.11 -0.46 6.51
N PRO A 156 -6.33 -0.82 6.09
CA PRO A 156 -7.52 -0.64 6.95
C PRO A 156 -7.39 -1.37 8.28
N ALA A 157 -6.96 -2.64 8.29
CA ALA A 157 -6.82 -3.42 9.52
C ALA A 157 -5.78 -2.83 10.48
N ALA A 158 -4.62 -2.44 9.98
CA ALA A 158 -3.58 -1.82 10.79
C ALA A 158 -4.00 -0.42 11.27
N TYR A 159 -4.75 0.34 10.46
CA TYR A 159 -5.28 1.62 10.86
C TYR A 159 -6.29 1.50 12.00
N VAL A 160 -7.17 0.48 11.99
CA VAL A 160 -8.03 0.13 13.13
C VAL A 160 -7.18 -0.08 14.38
N LEU A 161 -6.14 -0.93 14.29
CA LEU A 161 -5.30 -1.26 15.44
C LEU A 161 -4.55 -0.04 16.01
N MET A 162 -4.11 0.87 15.14
CA MET A 162 -3.44 2.11 15.55
C MET A 162 -4.38 3.13 16.19
N ARG A 163 -5.65 3.15 15.81
CA ARG A 163 -6.65 4.14 16.27
C ARG A 163 -7.65 3.59 17.29
N LYS A 164 -7.63 2.28 17.54
CA LYS A 164 -8.47 1.64 18.55
C LYS A 164 -8.19 2.31 19.91
N PRO A 165 -9.21 2.83 20.60
CA PRO A 165 -9.04 3.37 21.95
C PRO A 165 -8.39 2.30 22.83
N ARG A 166 -7.22 2.61 23.38
CA ARG A 166 -6.55 1.73 24.34
C ARG A 166 -7.47 1.70 25.56
N LYS A 167 -8.12 0.57 25.81
CA LYS A 167 -8.89 0.31 27.03
C LYS A 167 -7.86 0.23 28.16
N HIS A 168 -7.35 1.37 28.62
CA HIS A 168 -6.52 1.43 29.81
C HIS A 168 -7.44 1.22 31.01
N ASP A 169 -7.01 0.30 31.87
CA ASP A 169 -7.74 -0.28 32.97
C ASP A 169 -8.42 0.80 33.84
N ARG A 170 -9.72 0.63 34.10
CA ARG A 170 -10.34 1.35 35.21
C ARG A 170 -9.69 0.82 36.49
N PRO A 171 -9.08 1.65 37.34
CA PRO A 171 -8.72 1.20 38.68
C PRO A 171 -10.00 0.75 39.37
N ASN A 172 -9.97 -0.47 39.94
CA ASN A 172 -10.97 -0.92 40.91
C ASN A 172 -10.85 -0.02 42.13
N THR A 173 -11.53 1.12 42.11
CA THR A 173 -11.92 1.83 43.31
C THR A 173 -13.33 1.36 43.63
N GLU A 174 -13.50 0.90 44.87
CA GLU A 174 -14.75 0.59 45.57
C GLU A 174 -15.40 -0.77 45.29
N ALA A 175 -14.97 -1.76 46.07
CA ALA A 175 -15.90 -2.66 46.75
C ALA A 175 -15.49 -2.81 48.21
N SER A 176 -16.21 -2.06 49.06
CA SER A 176 -16.50 -2.26 50.49
C SER A 176 -15.41 -2.05 51.54
#